data_AF-A0A8J6CGP0-F1
#
_entry.id   AF-A0A8J6CGP0-F1
#
_cell.length_a   1.000
_cell.length_b   1.000
_cell.length_c   1.000
_cell.angle_alpha   90.00
_cell.angle_beta   90.00
_cell.angle_gamma   90.00
#
_symmetry.space_group_name_H-M   'P 1'
#
loop_
_entity.id
_entity.type
_entity.pdbx_description
1 polymer ?
#
loop_
_entity_poly.entity_id
_entity_poly.type
_entity_poly.pdbx_seq_one_letter_code
_entity_poly.pdbx_strand_id
1 'polypeptide(L)'
;MSNYHIGISDLIVELDALIVARLLNRPYMEDDPMSTYVRDCLPMTGEGWVVEIRHIFREGNICANHLASLAQAQTILREGKFYLNFGNVCA
;
A
#
# COMPACT_ATOMS: atom_id res chain seq x y z
N MET A 1 3.55 8.50 -22.91
CA MET A 1 4.03 8.22 -21.54
C MET A 1 4.39 6.74 -21.49
N SER A 2 5.61 6.39 -21.07
CA SER A 2 6.19 5.05 -21.21
C SER A 2 5.58 4.07 -20.22
N ASN A 3 4.83 3.08 -20.71
CA ASN A 3 4.27 1.99 -19.90
C ASN A 3 5.36 0.96 -19.61
N TYR A 4 5.89 0.95 -18.38
CA TYR A 4 6.65 -0.17 -17.83
C TYR A 4 5.66 -1.29 -17.46
N HIS A 5 5.15 -2.05 -18.44
CA HIS A 5 4.45 -3.29 -18.14
C HIS A 5 5.48 -4.36 -17.79
N ILE A 6 5.55 -4.77 -16.52
CA ILE A 6 6.37 -5.90 -16.07
C ILE A 6 5.83 -7.24 -16.60
N GLY A 7 4.81 -7.25 -17.47
CA GLY A 7 4.21 -8.46 -18.05
C GLY A 7 3.53 -9.35 -17.00
N ILE A 8 3.28 -8.81 -15.80
CA ILE A 8 2.61 -9.50 -14.72
C ILE A 8 1.10 -9.44 -14.98
N SER A 9 0.48 -10.62 -15.11
CA SER A 9 -0.96 -10.83 -14.99
C SER A 9 -1.25 -11.48 -13.63
N ASP A 10 -2.54 -11.51 -13.26
CA ASP A 10 -3.02 -12.29 -12.11
C ASP A 10 -2.43 -11.88 -10.74
N LEU A 11 -2.32 -10.57 -10.53
CA LEU A 11 -1.82 -9.97 -9.30
C LEU A 11 -2.86 -10.08 -8.17
N ILE A 12 -2.41 -10.64 -7.04
CA ILE A 12 -3.12 -10.57 -5.76
C ILE A 12 -2.48 -9.45 -4.95
N VAL A 13 -3.30 -8.50 -4.49
CA VAL A 13 -2.87 -7.39 -3.64
C VAL A 13 -3.27 -7.67 -2.20
N GLU A 14 -2.27 -7.78 -1.32
CA GLU A 14 -2.47 -7.97 0.11
C GLU A 14 -2.15 -6.70 0.88
N LEU A 15 -3.00 -6.34 1.83
CA LEU A 15 -2.80 -5.17 2.68
C LEU A 15 -3.39 -5.36 4.07
N ASP A 16 -2.81 -4.70 5.08
CA ASP A 16 -3.25 -4.74 6.48
C ASP A 16 -4.22 -3.60 6.84
N ALA A 17 -4.46 -2.67 5.92
CA ALA A 17 -5.48 -1.64 6.08
C ALA A 17 -6.86 -2.13 5.60
N LEU A 18 -7.64 -2.71 6.51
CA LEU A 18 -8.97 -3.27 6.20
C LEU A 18 -9.90 -2.28 5.47
N ILE A 19 -9.89 -1.01 5.86
CA ILE A 19 -10.74 0.02 5.24
C ILE A 19 -10.35 0.24 3.77
N VAL A 20 -9.06 0.25 3.47
CA VAL A 20 -8.53 0.42 2.11
C VAL A 20 -8.87 -0.81 1.27
N ALA A 21 -8.74 -2.02 1.82
CA ALA A 21 -9.07 -3.25 1.12
C ALA A 21 -10.56 -3.30 0.74
N ARG A 22 -11.43 -2.87 1.66
CA ARG A 22 -12.88 -2.79 1.42
C ARG A 22 -13.22 -1.74 0.36
N LEU A 23 -12.58 -0.58 0.43
CA LEU A 23 -12.76 0.52 -0.52
C LEU A 23 -12.39 0.12 -1.95
N LEU A 24 -11.26 -0.56 -2.12
CA LEU A 24 -10.81 -1.01 -3.44
C LEU A 24 -11.71 -2.12 -4.01
N ASN A 25 -12.23 -3.00 -3.16
CA ASN A 25 -13.16 -4.06 -3.58
C ASN A 25 -14.59 -3.55 -3.85
N ARG A 26 -15.02 -2.49 -3.18
CA ARG A 26 -16.34 -1.88 -3.34
C ARG A 26 -16.21 -0.36 -3.29
N PRO A 27 -15.92 0.28 -4.45
CA PRO A 27 -15.79 1.72 -4.53
C PRO A 27 -17.18 2.36 -4.48
N TYR A 28 -17.77 2.44 -3.29
CA TYR A 28 -19.02 3.16 -3.04
C TYR A 28 -18.77 4.18 -1.94
N MET A 29 -18.16 5.31 -2.30
CA MET A 29 -18.00 6.46 -1.43
C MET A 29 -18.18 7.73 -2.25
N GLU A 30 -19.43 8.19 -2.33
CA GLU A 30 -19.71 9.60 -2.54
C GLU A 30 -19.40 10.26 -1.18
N ASP A 31 -18.42 11.18 -1.16
CA ASP A 31 -18.05 12.07 -0.03
C ASP A 31 -16.94 11.67 0.96
N ASP A 32 -16.20 10.58 0.78
CA ASP A 32 -15.04 10.29 1.64
C ASP A 32 -13.74 10.94 1.11
N PRO A 33 -12.91 11.60 1.95
CA PRO A 33 -11.62 12.17 1.52
C PRO A 33 -10.67 11.17 0.83
N MET A 34 -10.77 9.88 1.17
CA MET A 34 -9.98 8.80 0.57
C MET A 34 -10.48 8.38 -0.81
N SER A 35 -11.67 8.82 -1.22
CA SER A 35 -12.23 8.52 -2.56
C SER A 35 -11.31 8.98 -3.69
N THR A 36 -10.55 10.05 -3.50
CA THR A 36 -9.57 10.54 -4.50
C THR A 36 -8.48 9.50 -4.74
N TYR A 37 -7.87 8.97 -3.68
CA TYR A 37 -6.82 7.95 -3.79
C TYR A 37 -7.35 6.65 -4.37
N VAL A 38 -8.54 6.22 -3.95
CA VAL A 38 -9.19 5.01 -4.48
C VAL A 38 -9.46 5.18 -5.97
N ARG A 39 -9.98 6.34 -6.40
CA ARG A 39 -10.25 6.64 -7.81
C ARG A 39 -8.98 6.62 -8.67
N ASP A 40 -7.85 7.09 -8.15
CA ASP A 40 -6.58 7.05 -8.86
C ASP A 40 -6.03 5.61 -8.98
N CYS A 41 -6.31 4.75 -8.00
CA CYS A 41 -5.94 3.33 -8.04
C CYS A 41 -6.85 2.47 -8.92
N LEU A 42 -8.13 2.85 -9.11
CA LEU A 42 -9.11 2.04 -9.83
C LEU A 42 -8.68 1.69 -11.28
N PRO A 43 -8.18 2.63 -12.10
CA PRO A 43 -7.62 2.30 -13.41
C PRO A 43 -6.48 1.28 -13.33
N MET A 44 -5.61 1.41 -12.32
CA MET A 44 -4.51 0.46 -12.09
C MET A 44 -4.98 -0.91 -11.60
N THR A 45 -6.20 -1.04 -11.09
CA THR A 45 -6.77 -2.36 -10.76
C THR A 45 -7.66 -2.89 -11.89
N GLY A 46 -8.20 -1.99 -12.74
CA GLY A 46 -9.20 -2.28 -13.75
C GLY A 46 -8.66 -2.72 -15.11
N GLU A 47 -7.37 -2.53 -15.41
CA GLU A 47 -6.77 -3.01 -16.69
C GLU A 47 -6.56 -4.54 -16.73
N GLY A 48 -7.24 -5.32 -15.87
CA GLY A 48 -7.28 -6.79 -15.93
C GLY A 48 -6.08 -7.54 -15.35
N TRP A 49 -5.24 -6.87 -14.57
CA TRP A 49 -4.01 -7.41 -14.00
C TRP A 49 -4.16 -7.73 -12.52
N VAL A 50 -5.03 -7.05 -11.78
CA VAL A 50 -5.36 -7.38 -10.39
C VAL A 50 -6.57 -8.30 -10.35
N VAL A 51 -6.39 -9.51 -9.81
CA VAL A 51 -7.45 -10.54 -9.72
C VAL A 51 -8.12 -10.52 -8.36
N GLU A 52 -7.38 -10.16 -7.31
CA GLU A 52 -7.89 -10.19 -5.95
C GLU A 52 -7.23 -9.11 -5.09
N ILE A 53 -8.02 -8.48 -4.23
CA ILE A 53 -7.54 -7.58 -3.18
C ILE A 53 -8.00 -8.14 -1.85
N ARG A 54 -7.07 -8.51 -0.98
CA ARG A 54 -7.37 -9.16 0.30
C ARG A 54 -6.73 -8.46 1.49
N HIS A 55 -7.46 -8.50 2.60
CA HIS A 55 -6.95 -8.02 3.88
C HIS A 55 -6.15 -9.13 4.58
N ILE A 56 -4.95 -8.78 5.07
CA ILE A 56 -4.12 -9.65 5.90
C ILE A 56 -3.82 -8.99 7.25
N PHE A 57 -3.46 -9.77 8.26
CA PHE A 57 -2.97 -9.20 9.52
C PHE A 57 -1.60 -8.53 9.32
N ARG A 58 -1.27 -7.56 10.18
CA ARG A 58 -0.03 -6.77 10.08
C ARG A 58 1.22 -7.65 10.17
N GLU A 59 1.15 -8.72 10.95
CA GLU A 59 2.17 -9.75 11.08
C GLU A 59 2.41 -10.52 9.77
N GLY A 60 1.45 -10.52 8.85
CA GLY A 60 1.63 -11.04 7.50
C GLY A 60 2.22 -10.03 6.52
N ASN A 61 2.14 -8.73 6.82
CA ASN A 61 2.59 -7.65 5.96
C ASN A 61 3.97 -7.07 6.37
N ILE A 62 4.86 -7.90 6.93
CA ILE A 62 6.12 -7.47 7.56
C ILE A 62 6.99 -6.68 6.58
N CYS A 63 7.13 -7.17 5.34
CA CYS A 63 7.98 -6.54 4.33
C CYS A 63 7.51 -5.12 3.99
N ALA A 64 6.22 -4.93 3.68
CA ALA A 64 5.71 -3.61 3.35
C ALA A 64 5.71 -2.69 4.57
N ASN A 65 5.39 -3.21 5.77
CA ASN A 65 5.46 -2.45 7.02
C ASN A 65 6.89 -2.00 7.33
N HIS A 66 7.90 -2.85 7.09
CA HIS A 66 9.31 -2.48 7.26
C HIS A 66 9.72 -1.39 6.25
N LEU A 67 9.36 -1.54 4.98
CA LEU A 67 9.65 -0.54 3.94
C LEU A 67 8.98 0.81 4.25
N ALA A 68 7.72 0.80 4.70
CA ALA A 68 7.02 2.01 5.11
C ALA A 68 7.69 2.68 6.31
N SER A 69 8.16 1.89 7.28
CA SER A 69 8.89 2.39 8.45
C SER A 69 10.22 3.02 8.05
N LEU A 70 10.96 2.41 7.11
CA LEU A 70 12.20 2.97 6.57
C LEU A 70 11.96 4.29 5.82
N ALA A 71 10.92 4.36 4.99
CA ALA A 71 10.56 5.58 4.28
C ALA A 71 10.17 6.72 5.25
N GLN A 72 9.40 6.40 6.29
CA GLN A 72 9.03 7.38 7.32
C GLN A 72 10.26 7.86 8.10
N ALA A 73 11.16 6.95 8.48
CA ALA A 73 12.42 7.29 9.14
C ALA A 73 13.32 8.18 8.26
N GLN A 74 13.42 7.90 6.96
CA GLN A 74 14.17 8.73 6.01
C GLN A 74 13.58 10.14 5.85
N THR A 75 12.26 10.27 5.84
CA THR A 75 11.58 11.58 5.83
C THR A 75 11.89 12.37 7.09
N ILE A 76 11.88 11.71 8.25
CA ILE A 76 12.24 12.30 9.55
C ILE A 76 13.71 12.77 9.58
N LEU A 77 14.62 12.04 8.93
CA LEU A 77 16.04 12.45 8.79
C LEU A 77 16.20 13.71 7.91
N ARG A 78 15.35 13.91 6.90
CA ARG A 78 15.38 15.11 6.04
C ARG A 78 14.84 16.36 6.74
N GLU A 79 13.92 16.19 7.69
CA GLU A 79 13.34 17.29 8.49
C GLU A 79 14.10 17.57 9.81
N GLY A 80 15.25 16.94 10.02
CA GLY A 80 16.15 17.28 11.13
C GLY A 80 15.72 16.80 12.52
N LYS A 81 14.84 15.79 12.63
CA LYS A 81 14.50 15.18 13.92
C LYS A 81 15.13 13.79 14.03
N PHE A 82 16.17 13.64 14.86
CA PHE A 82 16.81 12.34 15.08
C PHE A 82 16.01 11.50 16.06
N TYR A 83 15.38 10.43 15.57
CA TYR A 83 15.01 9.28 16.40
C TYR A 83 15.51 8.01 15.72
N LEU A 84 16.76 7.66 16.01
CA LEU A 84 17.24 6.29 15.79
C LEU A 84 16.79 5.46 16.98
N ASN A 85 15.85 4.56 16.77
CA ASN A 85 15.71 3.40 17.63
C ASN A 85 15.55 2.16 16.74
N PHE A 86 16.70 1.60 16.36
CA PHE A 86 16.81 0.26 15.82
C PHE A 86 16.54 -0.74 16.95
N GLY A 87 15.26 -0.89 17.31
CA GLY A 87 14.79 -1.94 18.19
C GLY A 87 14.48 -3.19 17.38
N ASN A 88 15.48 -4.06 17.25
CA ASN A 88 15.43 -5.46 16.83
C ASN A 88 15.19 -5.74 15.34
N VAL A 89 16.35 -5.86 14.67
CA VAL A 89 16.61 -6.87 13.65
C VAL A 89 16.00 -8.20 14.09
N CYS A 90 15.22 -8.78 13.19
CA CYS A 90 14.62 -10.10 13.29
C CYS A 90 15.63 -11.13 13.82
N ALA A 91 15.25 -11.84 14.89
CA ALA A 91 15.86 -13.10 15.31
C ALA A 91 14.86 -14.22 15.01
#